data_AF-A0A4Y1SHF1-F1
#
_entry.id   AF-A0A4Y1SHF1-F1
#
_cell.length_a   1.000
_cell.length_b   1.000
_cell.length_c   1.000
_cell.angle_alpha   90.00
_cell.angle_beta   90.00
_cell.angle_gamma   90.00
#
_symmetry.space_group_name_H-M   'P 1'
#
loop_
_entity.id
_entity.type
_entity.pdbx_description
1 polymer ?
#
loop_
_entity_poly.entity_id
_entity_poly.type
_entity_poly.pdbx_seq_one_letter_code
_entity_poly.pdbx_strand_id
1 'polypeptide(L)'
;MHLLFVKSESTFTYFEATRGYIEKYGKPMILYSDKASVFRVNNKHATTGPGETQFARAMRCLNITPLCAETSQAKGRVERAHLTLQDRLVKELRLKGISTIDAANAFAEEYMADYNQRFAKAPRHDFNAHRPLALTDDLDAEFTWREPRRVSKNLTVQYDKVLYLIEDSEYSRRAIGKYIDVWHYPDGHKELRLNDVLLPYSTYDRLSEVDPVAIVDNKRLGHVLDVARQVQKKRDNNRSQSIPSGDEPSRRRHAPSINKPQRSLNEEDLLEAMIQLQGSSEAIFGKR
;
A
#
# COMPACT_ATOMS: atom_id res chain seq x y z
N MET A 1 -13.57 -18.27 11.20
CA MET A 1 -12.68 -18.17 10.03
C MET A 1 -12.93 -16.83 9.38
N HIS A 2 -11.91 -16.18 8.84
CA HIS A 2 -12.04 -14.96 8.04
C HIS A 2 -11.25 -15.17 6.74
N LEU A 3 -11.82 -14.78 5.61
CA LEU A 3 -11.26 -14.91 4.27
C LEU A 3 -11.47 -13.61 3.52
N LEU A 4 -10.43 -13.16 2.84
CA LEU A 4 -10.44 -11.95 2.03
C LEU A 4 -9.53 -12.17 0.82
N PHE A 5 -10.07 -11.97 -0.38
CA PHE A 5 -9.32 -11.95 -1.63
C PHE A 5 -8.80 -10.54 -1.89
N VAL A 6 -7.51 -10.45 -2.21
CA VAL A 6 -6.80 -9.20 -2.45
C VAL A 6 -5.90 -9.32 -3.68
N LYS A 7 -5.56 -8.19 -4.30
CA LYS A 7 -4.72 -8.15 -5.50
C LYS A 7 -3.28 -8.60 -5.22
N SER A 8 -2.74 -8.22 -4.07
CA SER A 8 -1.36 -8.53 -3.67
C SER A 8 -1.23 -8.54 -2.16
N GLU A 9 -0.36 -9.41 -1.65
CA GLU A 9 -0.05 -9.46 -0.23
C GLU A 9 0.81 -8.25 0.19
N SER A 10 0.27 -7.40 1.08
CA SER A 10 0.94 -6.22 1.64
C SER A 10 0.53 -5.99 3.10
N THR A 11 1.21 -5.09 3.80
CA THR A 11 0.81 -4.72 5.17
C THR A 11 -0.61 -4.16 5.22
N PHE A 12 -1.03 -3.40 4.21
CA PHE A 12 -2.39 -2.83 4.16
C PHE A 12 -3.45 -3.92 3.99
N THR A 13 -3.19 -4.96 3.18
CA THR A 13 -4.16 -6.07 3.04
C THR A 13 -4.31 -6.86 4.34
N TYR A 14 -3.24 -6.99 5.13
CA TYR A 14 -3.33 -7.59 6.45
C TYR A 14 -4.08 -6.70 7.44
N PHE A 15 -3.96 -5.38 7.34
CA PHE A 15 -4.79 -4.45 8.12
C PHE A 15 -6.26 -4.57 7.77
N GLU A 16 -6.59 -4.63 6.49
CA GLU A 16 -7.97 -4.79 6.01
C GLU A 16 -8.60 -6.10 6.51
N ALA A 17 -7.89 -7.22 6.35
CA ALA A 17 -8.35 -8.50 6.87
C ALA A 17 -8.50 -8.50 8.41
N THR A 18 -7.59 -7.83 9.13
CA THR A 18 -7.66 -7.75 10.59
C THR A 18 -8.79 -6.84 11.05
N ARG A 19 -9.05 -5.73 10.35
CA ARG A 19 -10.21 -4.86 10.57
C ARG A 19 -11.51 -5.65 10.45
N GLY A 20 -11.72 -6.33 9.32
CA GLY A 20 -12.94 -7.11 9.09
C GLY A 20 -13.13 -8.23 10.13
N TYR A 21 -12.03 -8.83 10.61
CA TYR A 21 -12.09 -9.77 11.73
C TYR A 21 -12.53 -9.09 13.03
N ILE A 22 -11.92 -7.97 13.40
CA ILE A 22 -12.20 -7.26 14.66
C ILE A 22 -13.62 -6.71 14.68
N GLU A 23 -14.11 -6.15 13.57
CA GLU A 23 -15.48 -5.63 13.47
C GLU A 23 -16.52 -6.74 13.63
N LYS A 24 -16.23 -7.95 13.11
CA LYS A 24 -17.15 -9.09 13.15
C LYS A 24 -17.13 -9.86 14.47
N TYR A 25 -15.95 -10.00 15.08
CA TYR A 25 -15.75 -10.92 16.22
C TYR A 25 -15.22 -10.24 17.49
N GLY A 26 -14.79 -8.98 17.41
CA GLY A 26 -14.10 -8.26 18.47
C GLY A 26 -12.58 -8.44 18.43
N LYS A 27 -11.90 -7.72 19.33
CA LYS A 27 -10.44 -7.74 19.47
C LYS A 27 -9.97 -9.01 20.16
N PRO A 28 -9.12 -9.84 19.52
CA PRO A 28 -8.49 -10.96 20.21
C PRO A 28 -7.48 -10.47 21.26
N MET A 29 -7.15 -11.31 22.23
CA MET A 29 -6.05 -11.03 23.16
C MET A 29 -4.68 -11.19 22.51
N ILE A 30 -4.55 -12.23 21.67
CA ILE A 30 -3.30 -12.65 21.04
C ILE A 30 -3.59 -12.99 19.59
N LEU A 31 -2.72 -12.54 18.68
CA LEU A 31 -2.74 -12.92 17.27
C LEU A 31 -1.50 -13.77 16.96
N TYR A 32 -1.71 -15.03 16.58
CA TYR A 32 -0.64 -15.92 16.16
C TYR A 32 -0.40 -15.81 14.66
N SER A 33 0.83 -15.52 14.25
CA SER A 33 1.23 -15.39 12.84
C SER A 33 2.42 -16.28 12.48
N ASP A 34 2.63 -16.52 11.18
CA ASP A 34 3.90 -17.08 10.71
C ASP A 34 5.03 -16.02 10.82
N LYS A 35 6.27 -16.44 10.61
CA LYS A 35 7.48 -15.60 10.67
C LYS A 35 7.69 -14.78 9.38
N ALA A 36 6.61 -14.37 8.72
CA ALA A 36 6.69 -13.50 7.55
C ALA A 36 7.19 -12.10 7.96
N SER A 37 7.89 -11.42 7.05
CA SER A 37 8.52 -10.11 7.30
C SER A 37 7.52 -9.01 7.64
N VAL A 38 6.24 -9.18 7.31
CA VAL A 38 5.16 -8.26 7.70
C VAL A 38 4.91 -8.30 9.22
N PHE A 39 5.04 -9.48 9.83
CA PHE A 39 4.77 -9.69 11.26
C PHE A 39 6.02 -9.54 12.13
N ARG A 40 7.21 -9.70 11.55
CA ARG A 40 8.47 -9.69 12.28
C ARG A 40 9.59 -9.00 11.51
N VAL A 41 10.38 -8.20 12.22
CA VAL A 41 11.67 -7.71 11.73
C VAL A 41 12.65 -8.89 11.69
N ASN A 42 12.98 -9.36 10.49
CA ASN A 42 13.88 -10.50 10.30
C ASN A 42 15.36 -10.15 10.57
N ASN A 43 15.73 -8.87 10.48
CA ASN A 43 17.08 -8.40 10.74
C ASN A 43 17.22 -7.88 12.18
N LYS A 44 17.95 -8.62 13.03
CA LYS A 44 18.21 -8.27 14.44
C LYS A 44 19.05 -7.00 14.61
N HIS A 45 19.74 -6.55 13.56
CA HIS A 45 20.61 -5.36 13.56
C HIS A 45 20.03 -4.19 12.77
N ALA A 46 18.70 -4.11 12.60
CA ALA A 46 18.07 -2.98 11.91
C ALA A 46 18.51 -1.66 12.57
N THR A 47 19.37 -0.92 11.88
CA THR A 47 20.09 0.26 12.40
C THR A 47 19.17 1.48 12.54
N THR A 48 17.91 1.40 12.11
CA THR A 48 16.98 2.52 12.09
C THR A 48 15.53 2.02 12.18
N GLY A 49 14.76 2.54 13.13
CA GLY A 49 13.35 2.22 13.35
C GLY A 49 13.08 1.66 14.76
N PRO A 50 11.82 1.64 15.23
CA PRO A 50 11.44 1.26 16.59
C PRO A 50 11.62 -0.24 16.93
N GLY A 51 12.27 -1.03 16.07
CA GLY A 51 12.46 -2.47 16.26
C GLY A 51 11.19 -3.32 16.08
N GLU A 52 10.05 -2.70 15.76
CA GLU A 52 8.76 -3.36 15.48
C GLU A 52 8.30 -3.12 14.04
N THR A 53 7.52 -4.06 13.48
CA THR A 53 6.88 -3.86 12.18
C THR A 53 5.64 -2.96 12.32
N GLN A 54 5.18 -2.37 11.22
CA GLN A 54 3.95 -1.58 11.21
C GLN A 54 2.72 -2.41 11.62
N PHE A 55 2.72 -3.70 11.29
CA PHE A 55 1.68 -4.61 11.76
C PHE A 55 1.72 -4.79 13.27
N ALA A 56 2.89 -5.07 13.84
CA ALA A 56 3.06 -5.20 15.29
C ALA A 56 2.70 -3.90 16.03
N ARG A 57 3.07 -2.74 15.48
CA ARG A 57 2.67 -1.41 15.98
C ARG A 57 1.15 -1.31 16.10
N ALA A 58 0.42 -1.56 15.02
CA ALA A 58 -1.04 -1.46 15.00
C ALA A 58 -1.70 -2.44 16.01
N MET A 59 -1.22 -3.69 16.07
CA MET A 59 -1.72 -4.67 17.04
C MET A 59 -1.51 -4.18 18.48
N ARG A 60 -0.31 -3.67 18.79
CA ARG A 60 0.01 -3.14 20.13
C ARG A 60 -0.86 -1.95 20.50
N CYS A 61 -1.10 -1.01 19.58
CA CYS A 61 -2.01 0.12 19.83
C CYS A 61 -3.44 -0.33 20.12
N LEU A 62 -3.92 -1.39 19.45
CA LEU A 62 -5.23 -2.01 19.72
C LEU A 62 -5.23 -2.92 20.97
N ASN A 63 -4.11 -2.98 21.70
CA ASN A 63 -3.87 -3.85 22.84
C ASN A 63 -3.97 -5.35 22.51
N ILE A 64 -3.61 -5.74 21.28
CA ILE A 64 -3.54 -7.12 20.81
C ILE A 64 -2.07 -7.53 20.81
N THR A 65 -1.73 -8.67 21.43
CA THR A 65 -0.34 -9.15 21.46
C THR A 65 -0.03 -9.97 20.20
N PRO A 66 0.84 -9.51 19.29
CA PRO A 66 1.28 -10.33 18.15
C PRO A 66 2.31 -11.37 18.63
N LEU A 67 2.07 -12.65 18.33
CA LEU A 67 3.02 -13.74 18.59
C LEU A 67 3.35 -14.47 17.28
N CYS A 68 4.65 -14.54 16.98
CA CYS A 68 5.11 -15.39 15.89
C CYS A 68 5.16 -16.84 16.37
N ALA A 69 4.57 -17.77 15.61
CA ALA A 69 4.61 -19.19 15.94
C ALA A 69 6.05 -19.70 15.97
N GLU A 70 6.48 -20.22 17.12
CA GLU A 70 7.83 -20.81 17.27
C GLU A 70 7.86 -22.31 16.98
N THR A 71 6.70 -22.98 17.01
CA THR A 71 6.59 -24.44 16.93
C THR A 71 5.74 -24.92 15.76
N SER A 72 6.16 -26.02 15.13
CA SER A 72 5.52 -26.62 13.95
C SER A 72 4.13 -27.22 14.22
N GLN A 73 3.75 -27.46 15.49
CA GLN A 73 2.50 -28.14 15.85
C GLN A 73 1.25 -27.29 15.59
N ALA A 74 1.31 -25.97 15.81
CA ALA A 74 0.23 -25.05 15.45
C ALA A 74 0.07 -24.95 13.93
N LYS A 75 1.20 -25.01 13.20
CA LYS A 75 1.27 -24.92 11.74
C LYS A 75 0.57 -26.10 11.06
N GLY A 76 0.80 -27.34 11.51
CA GLY A 76 0.27 -28.54 10.83
C GLY A 76 -1.27 -28.65 10.72
N ARG A 77 -2.04 -28.02 11.62
CA ARG A 77 -3.52 -27.95 11.49
C ARG A 77 -3.96 -26.87 10.50
N VAL A 78 -3.29 -25.72 10.54
CA VAL A 78 -3.52 -24.59 9.64
C VAL A 78 -3.16 -24.98 8.21
N GLU A 79 -2.04 -25.66 7.98
CA GLU A 79 -1.62 -26.14 6.67
C GLU A 79 -2.63 -27.11 6.03
N ARG A 80 -3.20 -28.04 6.79
CA ARG A 80 -4.24 -28.94 6.26
C ARG A 80 -5.52 -28.21 5.87
N ALA A 81 -5.93 -27.23 6.66
CA ALA A 81 -7.05 -26.37 6.31
C ALA A 81 -6.74 -25.54 5.06
N HIS A 82 -5.54 -24.95 4.98
CA HIS A 82 -5.08 -24.18 3.83
C HIS A 82 -5.05 -25.01 2.54
N LEU A 83 -4.55 -26.24 2.56
CA LEU A 83 -4.58 -27.15 1.40
C LEU A 83 -6.01 -27.43 0.93
N THR A 84 -6.92 -27.65 1.89
CA THR A 84 -8.33 -27.91 1.57
C THR A 84 -8.99 -26.68 0.95
N LEU A 85 -8.71 -25.49 1.50
CA LEU A 85 -9.20 -24.22 0.97
C LEU A 85 -8.62 -23.96 -0.42
N GLN A 86 -7.31 -24.09 -0.62
CA GLN A 86 -6.65 -23.85 -1.91
C GLN A 86 -7.17 -24.76 -3.03
N ASP A 87 -7.53 -26.01 -2.71
CA ASP A 87 -8.09 -26.93 -3.71
C ASP A 87 -9.60 -26.70 -3.96
N ARG A 88 -10.42 -26.64 -2.90
CA ARG A 88 -11.89 -26.57 -3.03
C ARG A 88 -12.40 -25.19 -3.40
N LEU A 89 -11.90 -24.14 -2.74
CA LEU A 89 -12.37 -22.77 -2.96
C LEU A 89 -12.17 -22.36 -4.43
N VAL A 90 -11.03 -22.72 -5.02
CA VAL A 90 -10.73 -22.43 -6.43
C VAL A 90 -11.71 -23.16 -7.37
N LYS A 91 -12.08 -24.40 -7.06
CA LYS A 91 -13.05 -25.18 -7.85
C LYS A 91 -14.46 -24.60 -7.73
N GLU A 92 -14.88 -24.20 -6.54
CA GLU A 92 -16.21 -23.61 -6.33
C GLU A 92 -16.34 -22.24 -7.00
N LEU A 93 -15.30 -21.39 -6.93
CA LEU A 93 -15.25 -20.14 -7.68
C LEU A 93 -15.42 -20.40 -9.19
N ARG A 94 -14.75 -21.42 -9.73
CA ARG A 94 -14.88 -21.81 -11.14
C ARG A 94 -16.28 -22.32 -11.48
N LEU A 95 -16.90 -23.14 -10.63
CA LEU A 95 -18.26 -23.65 -10.84
C LEU A 95 -19.30 -22.53 -10.84
N LYS A 96 -19.10 -21.49 -10.02
CA LYS A 96 -19.96 -20.30 -9.99
C LYS A 96 -19.62 -19.26 -11.07
N GLY A 97 -18.61 -19.50 -11.90
CA GLY A 97 -18.18 -18.57 -12.95
C GLY A 97 -17.59 -17.25 -12.42
N ILE A 98 -17.05 -17.25 -11.20
CA ILE A 98 -16.51 -16.05 -10.56
C ILE A 98 -15.10 -15.77 -11.08
N SER A 99 -14.88 -14.55 -11.58
CA SER A 99 -13.58 -14.14 -12.16
C SER A 99 -13.09 -12.77 -11.67
N THR A 100 -13.76 -12.15 -10.71
CA THR A 100 -13.36 -10.86 -10.11
C THR A 100 -13.18 -10.99 -8.60
N ILE A 101 -12.32 -10.14 -8.03
CA ILE A 101 -12.06 -10.13 -6.59
C ILE A 101 -13.32 -9.77 -5.81
N ASP A 102 -14.09 -8.78 -6.27
CA ASP A 102 -15.31 -8.33 -5.60
C ASP A 102 -16.36 -9.44 -5.53
N ALA A 103 -16.57 -10.17 -6.64
CA ALA A 103 -17.48 -11.31 -6.66
C ALA A 103 -16.97 -12.48 -5.81
N ALA A 104 -15.65 -12.69 -5.74
CA ALA A 104 -15.05 -13.70 -4.87
C ALA A 104 -15.24 -13.35 -3.38
N ASN A 105 -15.08 -12.08 -2.99
CA ASN A 105 -15.32 -11.60 -1.64
C ASN A 105 -16.80 -11.69 -1.23
N ALA A 106 -17.72 -11.36 -2.14
CA ALA A 106 -19.15 -11.57 -1.91
C ALA A 106 -19.49 -13.06 -1.69
N PHE A 107 -18.87 -13.96 -2.47
CA PHE A 107 -19.02 -15.40 -2.28
C PHE A 107 -18.31 -15.92 -1.03
N ALA A 108 -17.25 -15.26 -0.56
CA ALA A 108 -16.44 -15.74 0.56
C ALA A 108 -17.29 -15.88 1.84
N GLU A 109 -18.23 -14.98 2.09
CA GLU A 109 -19.12 -15.10 3.26
C GLU A 109 -20.00 -16.34 3.22
N GLU A 110 -20.62 -16.64 2.07
CA GLU A 110 -21.41 -17.84 1.84
C GLU A 110 -20.55 -19.10 2.01
N TYR A 111 -19.37 -19.11 1.37
CA TYR A 111 -18.43 -20.21 1.47
C TYR A 111 -17.97 -20.46 2.91
N MET A 112 -17.64 -19.39 3.66
CA MET A 112 -17.24 -19.50 5.05
C MET A 112 -18.35 -20.09 5.92
N ALA A 113 -19.60 -19.72 5.69
CA ALA A 113 -20.75 -20.26 6.41
C ALA A 113 -20.90 -21.77 6.16
N ASP A 114 -20.93 -22.19 4.90
CA ASP A 114 -21.04 -23.61 4.52
C ASP A 114 -19.83 -24.42 5.03
N TYR A 115 -18.61 -23.89 4.86
CA TYR A 115 -17.40 -24.53 5.34
C TYR A 115 -17.43 -24.72 6.86
N ASN A 116 -17.79 -23.69 7.64
CA ASN A 116 -17.86 -23.80 9.09
C ASN A 116 -18.98 -24.76 9.50
N GLN A 117 -20.12 -24.80 8.80
CA GLN A 117 -21.18 -25.77 9.09
C GLN A 117 -20.70 -27.23 8.95
N ARG A 118 -19.87 -27.52 7.95
CA ARG A 118 -19.39 -28.88 7.66
C ARG A 118 -18.17 -29.29 8.48
N PHE A 119 -17.26 -28.36 8.76
CA PHE A 119 -15.91 -28.68 9.26
C PHE A 119 -15.57 -28.02 10.60
N ALA A 120 -16.37 -27.08 11.11
CA ALA A 120 -16.09 -26.49 12.42
C ALA A 120 -16.16 -27.57 13.50
N LYS A 121 -15.21 -27.51 14.43
CA LYS A 121 -15.24 -28.33 15.64
C LYS A 121 -15.70 -27.46 16.80
N ALA A 122 -16.61 -27.99 17.60
CA ALA A 122 -16.99 -27.35 18.83
C ALA A 122 -15.72 -27.09 19.69
N PRO A 123 -15.56 -25.87 20.23
CA PRO A 123 -14.44 -25.60 21.11
C PRO A 123 -14.60 -26.42 22.38
N ARG A 124 -13.47 -26.77 23.02
CA ARG A 124 -13.48 -27.53 24.29
C ARG A 124 -14.14 -26.73 25.43
N HIS A 125 -14.13 -25.41 25.33
CA HIS A 125 -14.76 -24.47 26.25
C HIS A 125 -15.49 -23.41 25.44
N ASP A 126 -16.66 -22.99 25.92
CA ASP A 126 -17.51 -21.95 25.35
C ASP A 126 -17.05 -20.51 25.64
N PHE A 127 -15.97 -20.33 26.42
CA PHE A 127 -15.50 -19.01 26.83
C PHE A 127 -14.98 -18.21 25.63
N ASN A 128 -15.62 -17.08 25.35
CA ASN A 128 -15.18 -16.16 24.31
C ASN A 128 -14.18 -15.15 24.89
N ALA A 129 -12.91 -15.29 24.49
CA ALA A 129 -11.83 -14.41 24.93
C ALA A 129 -11.69 -13.10 24.13
N HIS A 130 -12.59 -12.82 23.18
CA HIS A 130 -12.59 -11.55 22.44
C HIS A 130 -13.09 -10.41 23.33
N ARG A 131 -12.51 -9.23 23.14
CA ARG A 131 -12.94 -7.99 23.77
C ARG A 131 -13.67 -7.12 22.75
N PRO A 132 -14.69 -6.35 23.15
CA PRO A 132 -15.28 -5.36 22.26
C PRO A 132 -14.25 -4.26 21.92
N LEU A 133 -14.53 -3.53 20.83
CA LEU A 133 -13.85 -2.27 20.56
C LEU A 133 -14.21 -1.26 21.66
N ALA A 134 -13.20 -0.60 22.22
CA ALA A 134 -13.39 0.53 23.11
C ALA A 134 -13.82 1.75 22.29
N LEU A 135 -14.53 2.69 22.92
CA LEU A 135 -14.92 3.96 22.28
C LEU A 135 -13.73 4.80 21.82
N THR A 136 -12.55 4.56 22.40
CA THR A 136 -11.29 5.22 22.06
C THR A 136 -10.49 4.48 20.99
N ASP A 137 -10.90 3.26 20.60
CA ASP A 137 -10.21 2.53 19.54
C ASP A 137 -10.62 3.12 18.19
N ASP A 138 -9.66 3.73 17.49
CA ASP A 138 -9.84 4.22 16.13
C ASP A 138 -9.09 3.29 15.16
N LEU A 139 -9.85 2.40 14.50
CA LEU A 139 -9.28 1.46 13.52
C LEU A 139 -8.69 2.19 12.30
N ASP A 140 -9.24 3.34 11.90
CA ASP A 140 -8.74 4.14 10.77
C ASP A 140 -7.38 4.72 11.10
N ALA A 141 -7.22 5.28 12.29
CA ALA A 141 -5.93 5.76 12.77
C ALA A 141 -4.93 4.62 12.97
N GLU A 142 -5.34 3.49 13.55
CA GLU A 142 -4.41 2.43 13.90
C GLU A 142 -3.93 1.61 12.70
N PHE A 143 -4.74 1.46 11.66
CA PHE A 143 -4.37 0.76 10.42
C PHE A 143 -3.68 1.65 9.38
N THR A 144 -2.81 2.55 9.85
CA THR A 144 -1.96 3.40 9.02
C THR A 144 -0.51 2.91 8.96
N TRP A 145 0.18 3.24 7.88
CA TRP A 145 1.64 3.17 7.82
C TRP A 145 2.22 4.45 8.41
N ARG A 146 3.00 4.35 9.49
CA ARG A 146 3.55 5.53 10.17
C ARG A 146 5.07 5.57 10.07
N GLU A 147 5.62 6.64 9.50
CA GLU A 147 7.06 6.76 9.36
C GLU A 147 7.59 8.14 9.80
N PRO A 148 8.57 8.19 10.72
CA PRO A 148 9.16 9.44 11.11
C PRO A 148 10.00 10.02 9.96
N ARG A 149 9.80 11.29 9.67
CA ARG A 149 10.54 12.05 8.66
C ARG A 149 11.05 13.37 9.22
N ARG A 150 12.31 13.67 8.95
CA ARG A 150 12.92 14.93 9.36
C ARG A 150 12.51 16.05 8.41
N VAL A 151 11.99 17.14 8.96
CA VAL A 151 11.62 18.33 8.19
C VAL A 151 12.88 19.13 7.83
N SER A 152 12.98 19.53 6.57
CA SER A 152 14.10 20.34 6.07
C SER A 152 14.04 21.78 6.60
N LYS A 153 15.09 22.57 6.34
CA LYS A 153 15.10 24.02 6.64
C LYS A 153 14.04 24.79 5.86
N ASN A 154 13.59 24.24 4.73
CA ASN A 154 12.63 24.88 3.82
C ASN A 154 11.21 24.32 4.01
N LEU A 155 10.90 23.75 5.19
CA LEU A 155 9.58 23.16 5.49
C LEU A 155 9.17 22.06 4.50
N THR A 156 10.12 21.26 4.04
CA THR A 156 9.82 20.15 3.13
C THR A 156 10.14 18.79 3.74
N VAL A 157 9.35 17.80 3.34
CA VAL A 157 9.54 16.39 3.67
C VAL A 157 9.45 15.56 2.41
N GLN A 158 10.40 14.65 2.21
CA GLN A 158 10.33 13.68 1.11
C GLN A 158 9.75 12.36 1.62
N TYR A 159 8.68 11.92 0.98
CA TYR A 159 8.02 10.65 1.27
C TYR A 159 7.50 10.03 -0.03
N ASP A 160 7.74 8.74 -0.24
CA ASP A 160 7.36 8.00 -1.45
C ASP A 160 7.73 8.67 -2.80
N LYS A 161 8.93 9.25 -2.89
CA LYS A 161 9.43 10.05 -4.03
C LYS A 161 8.61 11.32 -4.33
N VAL A 162 7.62 11.66 -3.52
CA VAL A 162 6.90 12.93 -3.54
C VAL A 162 7.55 13.90 -2.54
N LEU A 163 7.66 15.17 -2.93
CA LEU A 163 8.08 16.22 -2.02
C LEU A 163 6.82 16.88 -1.45
N TYR A 164 6.68 16.85 -0.14
CA TYR A 164 5.60 17.52 0.58
C TYR A 164 6.14 18.87 1.07
N LEU A 165 5.45 19.94 0.69
CA LEU A 165 5.76 21.31 1.10
C LEU A 165 4.77 21.70 2.19
N ILE A 166 5.26 21.73 3.43
CA ILE A 166 4.44 22.12 4.59
C ILE A 166 4.18 23.62 4.50
N GLU A 167 2.93 24.03 4.69
CA GLU A 167 2.55 25.44 4.68
C GLU A 167 3.27 26.19 5.80
N ASP A 168 3.74 27.40 5.50
CA ASP A 168 4.47 28.22 6.46
C ASP A 168 3.51 28.85 7.47
N SER A 169 3.72 28.51 8.74
CA SER A 169 2.97 29.02 9.88
C SER A 169 3.88 29.07 11.10
N GLU A 170 3.51 29.83 12.13
CA GLU A 170 4.27 29.86 13.38
C GLU A 170 4.43 28.47 14.01
N TYR A 171 3.44 27.60 13.82
CA TYR A 171 3.48 26.23 14.32
C TYR A 171 4.40 25.34 13.47
N SER A 172 4.25 25.35 12.14
CA SER A 172 5.06 24.51 11.24
C SER A 172 6.55 24.86 11.26
N ARG A 173 6.92 26.13 11.48
CA ARG A 173 8.31 26.55 11.71
C ARG A 173 8.98 25.83 12.88
N ARG A 174 8.20 25.43 13.91
CA ARG A 174 8.72 24.65 15.04
C ARG A 174 9.09 23.22 14.65
N ALA A 175 8.62 22.73 13.50
CA ALA A 175 8.94 21.41 12.97
C ALA A 175 10.30 21.38 12.28
N ILE A 176 10.87 22.53 11.89
CA ILE A 176 12.14 22.62 11.15
C ILE A 176 13.24 21.87 11.89
N GLY A 177 13.89 20.93 11.19
CA GLY A 177 14.97 20.12 11.73
C GLY A 177 14.51 19.00 12.70
N LYS A 178 13.24 18.94 13.08
CA LYS A 178 12.64 17.89 13.91
C LYS A 178 12.07 16.76 13.06
N TYR A 179 11.81 15.63 13.71
CA TYR A 179 11.05 14.54 13.11
C TYR A 179 9.56 14.78 13.31
N ILE A 180 8.80 14.58 12.25
CA ILE A 180 7.34 14.53 12.22
C ILE A 180 6.91 13.12 11.78
N ASP A 181 5.68 12.74 12.10
CA ASP A 181 5.13 11.47 11.64
C ASP A 181 4.39 11.68 10.32
N VAL A 182 4.75 10.87 9.32
CA VAL A 182 3.97 10.73 8.09
C VAL A 182 3.03 9.55 8.28
N TRP A 183 1.73 9.82 8.31
CA TRP A 183 0.69 8.81 8.32
C TRP A 183 0.27 8.56 6.88
N HIS A 184 0.24 7.30 6.47
CA HIS A 184 -0.20 6.89 5.14
C HIS A 184 -1.29 5.85 5.29
N TYR A 185 -2.47 6.20 4.80
CA TYR A 185 -3.69 5.43 4.89
C TYR A 185 -3.80 4.41 3.74
N PRO A 186 -4.59 3.33 3.92
CA PRO A 186 -4.77 2.30 2.89
C PRO A 186 -5.34 2.84 1.56
N ASP A 187 -6.21 3.84 1.63
CA ASP A 187 -6.82 4.55 0.48
C ASP A 187 -5.82 5.45 -0.28
N GLY A 188 -4.60 5.59 0.23
CA GLY A 188 -3.58 6.46 -0.32
C GLY A 188 -3.66 7.91 0.16
N HIS A 189 -4.49 8.24 1.16
CA HIS A 189 -4.40 9.53 1.85
C HIS A 189 -3.12 9.61 2.70
N LYS A 190 -2.56 10.81 2.85
CA LYS A 190 -1.37 11.06 3.69
C LYS A 190 -1.58 12.24 4.60
N GLU A 191 -1.06 12.15 5.81
CA GLU A 191 -1.05 13.24 6.77
C GLU A 191 0.35 13.45 7.32
N LEU A 192 0.68 14.71 7.56
CA LEU A 192 1.91 15.12 8.23
C LEU A 192 1.52 15.61 9.62
N ARG A 193 2.08 15.00 10.66
CA ARG A 193 1.74 15.34 12.05
C ARG A 193 2.96 15.68 12.87
N LEU A 194 2.93 16.82 13.55
CA LEU A 194 3.88 17.17 14.61
C LEU A 194 3.15 17.02 15.95
N ASN A 195 3.58 16.09 16.81
CA ASN A 195 2.94 15.82 18.11
C ASN A 195 1.41 15.65 17.97
N ASP A 196 0.99 14.81 17.02
CA ASP A 196 -0.42 14.54 16.67
C ASP A 196 -1.23 15.71 16.08
N VAL A 197 -0.62 16.88 15.89
CA VAL A 197 -1.27 18.02 15.21
C VAL A 197 -0.96 18.00 13.72
N LEU A 198 -2.00 18.10 12.89
CA LEU A 198 -1.89 18.14 11.44
C LEU A 198 -1.11 19.37 10.97
N LEU A 199 -0.21 19.13 10.02
CA LEU A 199 0.52 20.14 9.29
C LEU A 199 -0.06 20.22 7.87
N PRO A 200 -0.72 21.33 7.51
CA PRO A 200 -1.16 21.56 6.14
C PRO A 200 0.02 21.49 5.17
N TYR A 201 -0.21 20.93 3.99
CA TYR A 201 0.83 20.76 2.99
C TYR A 201 0.28 20.80 1.58
N SER A 202 1.16 21.11 0.64
CA SER A 202 0.97 20.87 -0.79
C SER A 202 1.97 19.83 -1.28
N THR A 203 1.65 19.14 -2.37
CA THR A 203 2.52 18.11 -2.94
C THR A 203 3.19 18.62 -4.20
N TYR A 204 4.47 18.31 -4.33
CA TYR A 204 5.22 18.41 -5.56
C TYR A 204 5.66 17.01 -5.97
N ASP A 205 4.87 16.40 -6.85
CA ASP A 205 5.15 15.07 -7.36
C ASP A 205 6.10 15.14 -8.55
N ARG A 206 7.34 14.69 -8.34
CA ARG A 206 8.36 14.61 -9.39
C ARG A 206 8.02 13.57 -10.47
N LEU A 207 7.10 12.66 -10.18
CA LEU A 207 6.64 11.63 -11.11
C LEU A 207 5.27 11.96 -11.75
N SER A 208 4.79 13.20 -11.62
CA SER A 208 3.57 13.65 -12.31
C SER A 208 3.64 13.35 -13.80
N GLU A 209 2.53 12.89 -14.37
CA GLU A 209 2.35 12.69 -15.82
C GLU A 209 1.73 13.93 -16.44
N VAL A 210 2.05 14.19 -17.71
CA VAL A 210 1.42 15.28 -18.46
C VAL A 210 -0.01 14.88 -18.82
N ASP A 211 -1.01 15.65 -18.35
CA ASP A 211 -2.42 15.44 -18.69
C ASP A 211 -2.68 15.77 -20.17
N PRO A 212 -3.12 14.79 -21.00
CA PRO A 212 -3.47 15.00 -22.40
C PRO A 212 -4.76 15.82 -22.60
N VAL A 213 -5.65 15.92 -21.61
CA VAL A 213 -7.02 16.42 -21.77
C VAL A 213 -7.14 17.91 -21.49
N ALA A 214 -6.10 18.54 -20.92
CA ALA A 214 -6.06 19.98 -20.77
C ALA A 214 -6.08 20.65 -22.16
N ILE A 215 -7.25 21.18 -22.55
CA ILE A 215 -7.40 21.99 -23.77
C ILE A 215 -6.56 23.26 -23.56
N VAL A 216 -5.38 23.29 -24.17
CA VAL A 216 -4.52 24.48 -24.16
C VAL A 216 -4.74 25.26 -25.44
N ASP A 217 -5.14 26.52 -25.33
CA ASP A 217 -5.41 27.43 -26.47
C ASP A 217 -4.17 27.70 -27.36
N ASN A 218 -2.97 27.28 -26.92
CA ASN A 218 -1.73 27.53 -27.64
C ASN A 218 -1.37 26.37 -28.58
N LYS A 219 -1.47 26.64 -29.90
CA LYS A 219 -1.14 25.71 -31.00
C LYS A 219 0.24 25.05 -30.89
N ARG A 220 1.22 25.67 -30.21
CA ARG A 220 2.57 25.13 -30.05
C ARG A 220 2.74 24.28 -28.78
N LEU A 221 1.86 24.43 -27.78
CA LEU A 221 1.98 23.66 -26.54
C LEU A 221 1.64 22.18 -26.76
N GLY A 222 0.70 21.84 -27.64
CA GLY A 222 0.36 20.45 -27.93
C GLY A 222 1.57 19.60 -28.33
N HIS A 223 2.36 20.08 -29.29
CA HIS A 223 3.58 19.39 -29.74
C HIS A 223 4.62 19.26 -28.60
N VAL A 224 4.78 20.29 -27.77
CA VAL A 224 5.71 20.25 -26.64
C VAL A 224 5.26 19.25 -25.57
N LEU A 225 3.94 19.17 -25.30
CA LEU A 225 3.36 18.20 -24.38
C LEU A 225 3.50 16.77 -24.90
N ASP A 226 3.37 16.55 -26.22
CA ASP A 226 3.60 15.25 -26.84
C ASP A 226 5.07 14.81 -26.77
N VAL A 227 6.01 15.74 -27.01
CA VAL A 227 7.45 15.49 -26.80
C VAL A 227 7.70 15.12 -25.34
N ALA A 228 7.16 15.89 -24.39
CA ALA A 228 7.28 15.61 -22.97
C ALA A 228 6.71 14.22 -22.61
N ARG A 229 5.59 13.81 -23.21
CA ARG A 229 4.99 12.49 -23.01
C ARG A 229 5.89 11.37 -23.51
N GLN A 230 6.52 11.53 -24.68
CA GLN A 230 7.45 10.52 -25.21
C GLN A 230 8.70 10.38 -24.32
N VAL A 231 9.22 11.49 -23.80
CA VAL A 231 10.31 11.46 -22.81
C VAL A 231 9.84 10.80 -21.50
N GLN A 232 8.62 11.08 -21.03
CA GLN A 232 8.05 10.44 -19.83
C GLN A 232 7.86 8.92 -19.99
N LYS A 233 7.57 8.40 -21.19
CA LYS A 233 7.50 6.94 -21.42
C LYS A 233 8.84 6.24 -21.21
N LYS A 234 9.96 6.94 -21.47
CA LYS A 234 11.32 6.45 -21.22
C LYS A 234 11.72 6.58 -19.74
N ARG A 235 10.90 7.18 -18.89
CA ARG A 235 11.19 7.40 -17.47
C ARG A 235 10.80 6.20 -16.62
N ASP A 236 11.66 5.86 -15.67
CA ASP A 236 11.33 4.93 -14.60
C ASP A 236 10.39 5.59 -13.58
N ASN A 237 9.10 5.27 -13.68
CA ASN A 237 8.04 5.74 -12.79
C ASN A 237 7.84 4.84 -11.55
N ASN A 238 8.73 3.87 -11.29
CA ASN A 238 8.59 3.01 -10.12
C ASN A 238 8.62 3.83 -8.83
N ARG A 239 7.59 3.72 -7.98
CA ARG A 239 7.56 4.32 -6.64
C ARG A 239 8.52 3.64 -5.67
N SER A 240 8.63 4.17 -4.45
CA SER A 240 9.54 3.58 -3.46
C SER A 240 9.07 2.16 -3.06
N GLN A 241 10.02 1.24 -2.91
CA GLN A 241 9.72 -0.15 -2.50
C GLN A 241 9.62 -0.29 -0.98
N SER A 242 10.00 0.76 -0.25
CA SER A 242 10.00 0.79 1.22
C SER A 242 8.60 0.93 1.81
N ILE A 243 7.60 1.25 0.97
CA ILE A 243 6.23 1.49 1.37
C ILE A 243 5.33 0.45 0.68
N PRO A 244 4.42 -0.21 1.41
CA PRO A 244 3.50 -1.18 0.83
C PRO A 244 2.62 -0.54 -0.23
N SER A 245 2.23 -1.35 -1.23
CA SER A 245 1.19 -0.95 -2.18
C SER A 245 -0.16 -1.02 -1.45
N GLY A 246 -0.93 0.08 -1.48
CA GLY A 246 -2.35 0.08 -1.14
C GLY A 246 -3.16 -0.45 -2.34
N ASP A 247 -4.19 0.29 -2.75
CA ASP A 247 -4.98 -0.04 -3.94
C ASP A 247 -4.26 0.19 -5.28
N GLU A 248 -3.09 0.83 -5.22
CA GLU A 248 -2.22 1.02 -6.37
C GLU A 248 -1.69 -0.32 -6.93
N PRO A 249 -1.37 -0.40 -8.23
CA PRO A 249 -0.74 -1.57 -8.83
C PRO A 249 0.49 -2.01 -8.03
N SER A 250 0.74 -3.33 -7.99
CA SER A 250 1.89 -3.92 -7.29
C SER A 250 3.16 -3.12 -7.56
N ARG A 251 3.77 -2.59 -6.50
CA ARG A 251 5.01 -1.84 -6.59
C ARG A 251 6.22 -2.72 -6.93
N ARG A 252 6.09 -4.06 -6.97
CA ARG A 252 7.22 -4.97 -7.28
C ARG A 252 7.90 -4.54 -8.60
N ARG A 253 9.21 -4.36 -8.54
CA ARG A 253 10.02 -4.14 -9.75
C ARG A 253 9.78 -5.29 -10.72
N HIS A 254 9.20 -4.99 -11.87
CA HIS A 254 9.39 -5.84 -13.05
C HIS A 254 10.87 -5.78 -13.47
N ALA A 255 11.31 -6.75 -14.27
CA ALA A 255 12.67 -6.91 -14.82
C ALA A 255 13.34 -5.56 -15.16
N PRO A 256 14.69 -5.44 -15.11
CA PRO A 256 15.41 -4.16 -15.25
C PRO A 256 14.75 -3.30 -16.32
N SER A 257 14.13 -2.19 -15.90
CA SER A 257 13.35 -1.38 -16.81
C SER A 257 14.30 -0.87 -17.89
N ILE A 258 13.90 -1.00 -19.16
CA ILE A 258 14.53 -0.29 -20.28
C ILE A 258 14.56 1.23 -19.99
N ASN A 259 13.67 1.67 -19.10
CA ASN A 259 13.47 3.06 -18.71
C ASN A 259 14.57 3.60 -17.79
N LYS A 260 14.89 4.88 -17.99
CA LYS A 260 15.92 5.66 -17.31
C LYS A 260 15.37 6.35 -16.06
N PRO A 261 16.14 6.47 -14.96
CA PRO A 261 15.72 7.31 -13.83
C PRO A 261 15.60 8.79 -14.25
N GLN A 262 14.70 9.56 -13.61
CA GLN A 262 14.46 10.98 -13.95
C GLN A 262 15.73 11.81 -14.08
N ARG A 263 16.74 11.55 -13.24
CA ARG A 263 18.02 12.29 -13.22
C ARG A 263 18.96 11.99 -14.39
N SER A 264 18.72 10.92 -15.14
CA SER A 264 19.52 10.53 -16.30
C SER A 264 18.83 10.79 -17.64
N LEU A 265 17.63 11.37 -17.61
CA LEU A 265 17.01 11.91 -18.83
C LEU A 265 17.74 13.20 -19.19
N ASN A 266 18.19 13.31 -20.43
CA ASN A 266 19.03 14.40 -20.92
C ASN A 266 18.47 15.03 -22.22
N GLU A 267 19.24 15.93 -22.82
CA GLU A 267 18.87 16.60 -24.08
C GLU A 267 18.75 15.63 -25.27
N GLU A 268 19.51 14.53 -25.28
CA GLU A 268 19.45 13.51 -26.33
C GLU A 268 18.09 12.78 -26.31
N ASP A 269 17.57 12.48 -25.12
CA ASP A 269 16.24 11.87 -24.97
C ASP A 269 15.12 12.77 -25.52
N LEU A 270 15.28 14.09 -25.35
CA LEU A 270 14.40 15.12 -25.89
C LEU A 270 14.47 15.17 -27.43
N LEU A 271 15.68 15.15 -27.99
CA LEU A 271 15.89 15.16 -29.44
C LEU A 271 15.33 13.89 -30.09
N GLU A 272 15.57 12.70 -29.52
CA GLU A 272 14.97 11.45 -30.01
C GLU A 272 13.44 11.50 -30.01
N ALA A 273 12.84 12.06 -28.94
CA ALA A 273 11.39 12.20 -28.85
C ALA A 273 10.84 13.14 -29.94
N MET A 274 11.54 14.24 -30.24
CA MET A 274 11.17 15.14 -31.34
C MET A 274 11.26 14.45 -32.71
N ILE A 275 12.33 13.70 -32.96
CA ILE A 275 12.53 12.97 -34.22
C ILE A 275 11.44 11.91 -34.42
N GLN A 276 11.11 11.14 -33.38
CA GLN A 276 10.03 10.14 -33.45
C GLN A 276 8.66 10.74 -33.77
N LEU A 277 8.36 11.92 -33.21
CA LEU A 277 7.09 12.61 -33.48
C LEU A 277 7.05 13.21 -34.89
N GLN A 278 8.16 13.76 -35.38
CA GLN A 278 8.27 14.21 -36.78
C GLN A 278 8.08 13.05 -37.76
N GLY A 279 8.75 11.91 -37.54
CA GLY A 279 8.60 10.72 -38.40
C GLY A 279 7.17 10.15 -38.38
N SER A 280 6.50 10.18 -37.22
CA SER A 280 5.09 9.77 -37.12
C SER A 280 4.15 10.72 -37.85
N SER A 281 4.41 12.03 -37.81
CA SER A 281 3.65 13.04 -38.56
C SER A 281 3.85 12.90 -40.07
N GLU A 282 5.08 12.63 -40.53
CA GLU A 282 5.37 12.38 -41.96
C GLU A 282 4.70 11.10 -42.48
N ALA A 283 4.58 10.07 -41.63
CA ALA A 283 3.87 8.83 -41.99
C ALA A 283 2.35 9.03 -42.11
N ILE A 284 1.77 9.95 -41.32
CA ILE A 284 0.33 10.22 -41.32
C ILE A 284 -0.08 11.24 -42.40
N PHE A 285 0.73 12.29 -42.60
CA PHE A 285 0.39 13.41 -43.49
C PHE A 285 1.19 13.46 -44.79
N GLY A 286 2.14 12.54 -44.99
CA GLY A 286 3.07 12.54 -46.12
C GLY A 286 4.19 13.59 -45.97
N LYS A 287 5.30 13.39 -46.69
CA LYS A 287 6.34 14.43 -46.82
C LYS A 287 5.74 15.63 -47.55
N ARG A 288 5.81 16.81 -46.92
CA ARG A 288 5.50 18.07 -47.57
C ARG A 288 6.54 18.42 -48.62
#